data_AF-A0A1H8FH45-F1
#
_entry.id   AF-A0A1H8FH45-F1
#
_cell.length_a   1.000
_cell.length_b   1.000
_cell.length_c   1.000
_cell.angle_alpha   90.00
_cell.angle_beta   90.00
_cell.angle_gamma   90.00
#
_symmetry.space_group_name_H-M   'P 1'
#
loop_
_entity.id
_entity.type
_entity.pdbx_description
1 polymer ?
#
loop_
_entity_poly.entity_id
_entity_poly.type
_entity_poly.pdbx_seq_one_letter_code
_entity_poly.pdbx_strand_id
1 'polypeptide(L)'
;MTNLDPAKFVVSKDAVVSDIDLDREEFILDDGRRLTDKVAAEIAADALAKARRRNLVPGRKSPGRDGKHSPVVQFRLAEDDLDYISRAAAQNGQTISAFARQAVLSAAGKAAPDVKPR
;
A
#
# COMPACT_ATOMS: atom_id res chain seq x y z
N MET A 1 -29.50 8.81 8.61
CA MET A 1 -28.50 9.31 7.64
C MET A 1 -28.09 8.16 6.76
N THR A 2 -28.36 8.26 5.46
CA THR A 2 -28.06 7.18 4.49
C THR A 2 -26.57 7.23 4.19
N ASN A 3 -25.84 6.18 4.57
CA ASN A 3 -24.44 6.02 4.23
C ASN A 3 -24.34 5.74 2.73
N LEU A 4 -24.18 6.80 1.91
CA LEU A 4 -23.97 6.64 0.48
C LEU A 4 -22.56 6.07 0.26
N ASP A 5 -22.51 4.84 -0.27
CA ASP A 5 -21.27 4.22 -0.70
C ASP A 5 -20.88 4.76 -2.08
N PRO A 6 -19.79 5.54 -2.21
CA PRO A 6 -19.38 6.10 -3.48
C PRO A 6 -19.03 5.02 -4.52
N ALA A 7 -18.67 3.81 -4.10
CA ALA A 7 -18.39 2.69 -5.01
C ALA A 7 -19.65 2.14 -5.70
N LYS A 8 -20.84 2.48 -5.21
CA LYS A 8 -22.13 2.10 -5.81
C LYS A 8 -22.69 3.16 -6.76
N PHE A 9 -22.03 4.31 -6.87
CA PHE A 9 -22.47 5.37 -7.78
C PHE A 9 -22.07 5.01 -9.21
N VAL A 10 -23.05 4.65 -10.04
CA VAL A 10 -22.83 4.31 -11.45
C VAL A 10 -23.34 5.45 -12.32
N VAL A 11 -22.42 6.18 -12.96
CA VAL A 11 -22.76 7.17 -13.99
C VAL A 11 -23.11 6.40 -15.27
N SER A 12 -24.41 6.29 -15.57
CA SER A 12 -24.90 5.61 -16.76
C SER A 12 -24.59 6.40 -18.04
N LYS A 13 -24.71 5.76 -19.22
CA LYS A 13 -24.47 6.43 -20.52
C LYS A 13 -25.44 7.59 -20.79
N ASP A 14 -26.60 7.58 -20.16
CA ASP A 14 -27.63 8.61 -20.30
C ASP A 14 -27.53 9.71 -19.23
N ALA A 15 -26.48 9.67 -18.39
CA ALA A 15 -26.27 10.68 -17.36
C ALA A 15 -25.98 12.05 -17.97
N VAL A 16 -26.76 13.05 -17.56
CA VAL A 16 -26.51 14.45 -17.89
C VAL A 16 -25.53 15.01 -16.87
N VAL A 17 -24.34 15.39 -17.33
CA VAL A 17 -23.33 16.07 -16.51
C VAL A 17 -23.24 17.51 -17.00
N SER A 18 -23.56 18.46 -16.12
CA SER A 18 -23.46 19.89 -16.37
C SER A 18 -22.47 20.51 -15.40
N ASP A 19 -21.69 21.49 -15.88
CA ASP A 19 -20.87 22.33 -15.03
C ASP A 19 -21.76 23.38 -14.36
N ILE A 20 -21.65 23.51 -13.04
CA ILE A 20 -22.54 24.34 -12.21
C ILE A 20 -21.68 25.33 -11.43
N ASP A 21 -22.10 26.60 -11.44
CA ASP A 21 -21.50 27.66 -10.62
C ASP A 21 -22.04 27.57 -9.18
N LEU A 22 -21.17 27.11 -8.27
CA LEU A 22 -21.52 26.88 -6.85
C LEU A 22 -21.75 28.17 -6.07
N ASP A 23 -21.27 29.32 -6.58
CA ASP A 23 -21.51 30.61 -5.93
C ASP A 23 -22.91 31.16 -6.27
N ARG A 24 -23.48 30.73 -7.39
CA ARG A 24 -24.86 31.09 -7.81
C ARG A 24 -25.91 30.14 -7.26
N GLU A 25 -25.64 28.84 -7.31
CA GLU A 25 -26.57 27.83 -6.83
C GLU A 25 -26.40 27.57 -5.33
N GLU A 26 -27.45 27.04 -4.69
CA GLU A 26 -27.47 26.81 -3.24
C GLU A 26 -27.44 25.30 -2.95
N PHE A 27 -26.28 24.83 -2.54
CA PHE A 27 -26.07 23.46 -2.07
C PHE A 27 -25.65 23.47 -0.61
N ILE A 28 -26.35 22.71 0.23
CA ILE A 28 -26.06 22.62 1.67
C ILE A 28 -25.37 21.28 1.96
N LEU A 29 -24.21 21.36 2.61
CA LEU A 29 -23.45 20.22 3.09
C LEU A 29 -24.13 19.57 4.30
N ASP A 30 -23.71 18.36 4.64
CA ASP A 30 -24.23 17.60 5.79
C ASP A 30 -24.00 18.33 7.14
N ASP A 31 -22.95 19.14 7.22
CA ASP A 31 -22.62 19.99 8.35
C ASP A 31 -23.40 21.33 8.39
N GLY A 32 -24.31 21.54 7.44
CA GLY A 32 -25.15 22.74 7.34
C GLY A 32 -24.47 23.94 6.67
N ARG A 33 -23.22 23.82 6.21
CA ARG A 33 -22.55 24.90 5.46
C ARG A 33 -23.01 24.93 4.00
N ARG A 34 -23.04 26.12 3.42
CA ARG A 34 -23.24 26.29 1.98
C ARG A 34 -21.97 25.90 1.22
N LEU A 35 -22.10 25.03 0.23
CA LEU A 35 -21.04 24.68 -0.70
C LEU A 35 -20.92 25.79 -1.74
N THR A 36 -19.89 26.62 -1.57
CA THR A 36 -19.44 27.63 -2.52
C THR A 36 -18.13 27.18 -3.16
N ASP A 37 -17.67 27.88 -4.21
CA ASP A 37 -16.38 27.54 -4.86
C ASP A 37 -15.21 27.58 -3.87
N LYS A 38 -15.24 28.56 -2.96
CA LYS A 38 -14.25 28.68 -1.88
C LYS A 38 -14.28 27.46 -0.95
N VAL A 39 -15.47 27.05 -0.50
CA VAL A 39 -15.61 25.91 0.41
C VAL A 39 -15.23 24.59 -0.29
N ALA A 40 -15.57 24.45 -1.57
CA ALA A 40 -15.14 23.32 -2.39
C ALA A 40 -13.61 23.23 -2.50
N ALA A 41 -12.93 24.36 -2.73
CA ALA A 41 -11.48 24.42 -2.76
C ALA A 41 -10.83 24.06 -1.41
N GLU A 42 -11.41 24.52 -0.29
CA GLU A 42 -10.97 24.15 1.07
C GLU A 42 -11.08 22.64 1.31
N ILE A 43 -12.23 22.04 0.98
CA ILE A 43 -12.46 20.59 1.12
C ILE A 43 -11.47 19.80 0.26
N ALA A 44 -11.24 20.23 -0.98
CA ALA A 44 -10.30 19.58 -1.89
C ALA A 44 -8.85 19.64 -1.35
N ALA A 45 -8.43 20.79 -0.82
CA ALA A 45 -7.11 20.96 -0.21
C ALA A 45 -6.93 20.06 1.02
N ASP A 46 -7.94 19.98 1.89
CA ASP A 46 -7.94 19.12 3.06
C ASP A 46 -7.91 17.63 2.71
N ALA A 47 -8.70 17.22 1.71
CA ALA A 47 -8.69 15.85 1.20
C ALA A 47 -7.32 15.48 0.64
N LEU A 48 -6.69 16.39 -0.13
CA LEU A 48 -5.36 16.21 -0.68
C LEU A 48 -4.29 16.14 0.43
N ALA A 49 -4.39 16.99 1.45
CA ALA A 49 -3.48 16.96 2.60
C ALA A 49 -3.60 15.63 3.37
N LYS A 50 -4.82 15.14 3.60
CA LYS A 50 -5.08 13.83 4.22
C LYS A 50 -4.54 12.68 3.37
N ALA A 51 -4.72 12.72 2.06
CA ALA A 51 -4.16 11.71 1.14
C ALA A 51 -2.62 11.69 1.21
N ARG A 52 -1.98 12.86 1.16
CA ARG A 52 -0.51 12.99 1.30
C ARG A 52 0.00 12.45 2.63
N ARG A 53 -0.68 12.71 3.75
CA ARG A 53 -0.33 12.13 5.07
C ARG A 53 -0.39 10.60 5.07
N ARG A 54 -1.22 9.99 4.22
CA ARG A 54 -1.33 8.53 4.02
C ARG A 54 -0.37 8.02 2.93
N ASN A 55 0.60 8.83 2.49
CA ASN A 55 1.48 8.55 1.35
C ASN A 55 0.75 8.25 0.02
N LEU A 56 -0.51 8.67 -0.09
CA LEU A 56 -1.30 8.59 -1.32
C LEU A 56 -1.12 9.92 -2.06
N VAL A 57 -0.12 9.98 -2.94
CA VAL A 57 0.19 11.18 -3.74
C VAL A 57 -0.42 11.02 -5.14
N PRO A 58 -1.43 11.83 -5.52
CA PRO A 58 -2.00 11.80 -6.86
C PRO A 58 -0.92 12.09 -7.91
N GLY A 59 -0.83 11.27 -8.96
CA GLY A 59 0.16 11.41 -10.04
C GLY A 59 1.57 10.88 -9.74
N ARG A 60 1.84 10.38 -8.52
CA ARG A 60 3.07 9.63 -8.24
C ARG A 60 2.82 8.14 -8.50
N LYS A 61 3.87 7.42 -8.93
CA LYS A 61 3.88 5.97 -9.22
C LYS A 61 2.96 5.20 -8.29
N SER A 62 2.10 4.36 -8.87
CA SER A 62 1.38 3.32 -8.15
C SER A 62 2.34 2.61 -7.18
N PRO A 63 1.87 2.13 -6.00
CA PRO A 63 2.70 1.41 -5.03
C PRO A 63 3.46 0.19 -5.58
N GLY A 64 3.27 -0.18 -6.85
CA GLY A 64 3.91 -1.31 -7.53
C GLY A 64 5.02 -0.99 -8.54
N ARG A 65 5.57 0.24 -8.63
CA ARG A 65 6.52 0.56 -9.75
C ARG A 65 7.86 1.20 -9.37
N ASP A 66 8.51 0.73 -8.31
CA ASP A 66 9.94 0.97 -8.07
C ASP A 66 10.70 -0.35 -7.83
N GLY A 67 10.67 -1.23 -8.82
CA GLY A 67 11.85 -2.01 -9.27
C GLY A 67 12.79 -2.69 -8.26
N LYS A 68 12.33 -3.21 -7.12
CA LYS A 68 13.09 -4.14 -6.26
C LYS A 68 12.18 -5.11 -5.51
N HIS A 69 11.34 -5.86 -6.21
CA HIS A 69 10.85 -7.09 -5.58
C HIS A 69 12.02 -8.05 -5.45
N SER A 70 12.28 -8.50 -4.23
CA SER A 70 13.20 -9.61 -4.00
C SER A 70 12.68 -10.82 -4.78
N PRO A 71 13.46 -11.40 -5.71
CA PRO A 71 13.03 -12.60 -6.41
C PRO A 71 12.85 -13.75 -5.40
N VAL A 72 11.86 -14.60 -5.65
CA VAL A 72 11.60 -15.79 -4.84
C VAL A 72 12.32 -16.97 -5.46
N VAL A 73 13.12 -17.67 -4.67
CA VAL A 73 13.76 -18.94 -5.05
C VAL A 73 13.07 -20.05 -4.27
N GLN A 74 12.55 -21.06 -4.98
CA GLN A 74 11.93 -22.24 -4.40
C GLN A 74 12.80 -23.47 -4.70
N PHE A 75 13.03 -24.33 -3.72
CA PHE A 75 13.73 -25.60 -3.87
C PHE A 75 13.02 -26.66 -3.04
N ARG A 76 13.21 -27.92 -3.41
CA ARG A 76 12.67 -29.08 -2.68
C ARG A 76 13.73 -29.62 -1.73
N LEU A 77 13.27 -30.09 -0.59
CA LEU A 77 14.08 -30.71 0.47
C LEU A 77 13.43 -32.02 0.87
N ALA A 78 14.22 -32.97 1.36
CA ALA A 78 13.67 -34.06 2.15
C ALA A 78 13.14 -33.52 3.48
N GLU A 79 12.21 -34.24 4.12
CA GLU A 79 11.64 -33.82 5.40
C GLU A 79 12.73 -33.75 6.50
N ASP A 80 13.64 -34.72 6.51
CA ASP A 80 14.78 -34.77 7.44
C ASP A 80 15.73 -33.55 7.29
N ASP A 81 15.91 -33.06 6.06
CA ASP A 81 16.77 -31.89 5.80
C ASP A 81 16.13 -30.61 6.35
N LEU A 82 14.80 -30.47 6.24
CA LEU A 82 14.08 -29.32 6.76
C LEU A 82 14.18 -29.27 8.29
N ASP A 83 14.06 -30.41 8.94
CA ASP A 83 14.22 -30.54 10.40
C ASP A 83 15.63 -30.16 10.85
N TYR A 84 16.65 -30.65 10.12
CA TYR A 84 18.03 -30.30 10.38
C TYR A 84 18.27 -28.78 10.26
N ILE A 85 17.78 -28.17 9.18
CA ILE A 85 17.90 -26.71 8.96
C ILE A 85 17.16 -25.92 10.03
N SER A 86 15.98 -26.37 10.45
CA SER A 86 15.17 -25.72 11.49
C SER A 86 15.91 -25.68 12.82
N ARG A 87 16.54 -26.79 13.22
CA ARG A 87 17.36 -26.87 14.45
C ARG A 87 18.59 -25.99 14.35
N ALA A 88 19.30 -26.01 13.22
CA ALA A 88 20.47 -25.17 13.00
C ALA A 88 20.11 -23.68 13.04
N ALA A 89 19.00 -23.27 12.43
CA ALA A 89 18.51 -21.89 12.48
C ALA A 89 18.19 -21.45 13.92
N ALA A 90 17.51 -22.31 14.69
CA ALA A 90 17.19 -22.03 16.09
C ALA A 90 18.44 -21.87 16.97
N GLN A 91 19.45 -22.72 16.80
CA GLN A 91 20.74 -22.61 17.50
C GLN A 91 21.47 -21.29 17.19
N ASN A 92 21.26 -20.74 15.99
CA ASN A 92 21.84 -19.46 15.57
C ASN A 92 20.94 -18.26 15.90
N GLY A 93 19.78 -18.45 16.55
CA GLY A 93 18.82 -17.37 16.83
C GLY A 93 18.21 -16.76 15.57
N GLN A 94 18.16 -17.52 14.48
CA GLN A 94 17.72 -17.07 13.15
C GLN A 94 16.40 -17.74 12.73
N THR A 95 15.68 -17.10 11.82
CA THR A 95 14.60 -17.78 11.09
C THR A 95 15.20 -18.72 10.04
N ILE A 96 14.47 -19.77 9.67
CA ILE A 96 14.84 -20.71 8.59
C ILE A 96 15.22 -19.95 7.31
N SER A 97 14.45 -18.91 6.95
CA SER A 97 14.69 -18.10 5.77
C SER A 97 15.97 -17.27 5.84
N ALA A 98 16.32 -16.73 7.02
CA ALA A 98 17.55 -15.97 7.22
C ALA A 98 18.77 -16.89 7.16
N PHE A 99 18.68 -18.04 7.84
CA PHE A 99 19.71 -19.07 7.82
C PHE A 99 19.96 -19.61 6.41
N ALA A 100 18.90 -19.99 5.69
CA ALA A 100 19.00 -20.48 4.31
C ALA A 100 19.59 -19.41 3.37
N ARG A 101 19.16 -18.15 3.51
CA ARG A 101 19.72 -17.04 2.72
C ARG A 101 21.21 -16.86 2.98
N GLN A 102 21.63 -16.90 4.25
CA GLN A 102 23.04 -16.79 4.61
C GLN A 102 23.85 -17.95 4.01
N ALA A 103 23.36 -19.18 4.13
CA ALA A 103 24.02 -20.35 3.56
C ALA A 103 24.21 -20.24 2.04
N VAL A 104 23.16 -19.86 1.29
CA VAL A 104 23.21 -19.69 -0.16
C VAL A 104 24.19 -18.58 -0.56
N LEU A 105 24.19 -17.45 0.15
CA LEU A 105 25.10 -16.33 -0.16
C LEU A 105 26.55 -16.67 0.17
N SER A 106 26.80 -17.31 1.30
CA SER A 106 28.14 -17.78 1.69
C SER A 106 28.68 -18.82 0.71
N ALA A 107 27.85 -19.77 0.26
CA ALA A 107 28.21 -20.75 -0.75
C ALA A 107 28.53 -20.10 -2.10
N ALA A 108 27.85 -19.00 -2.45
CA ALA A 108 28.15 -18.19 -3.62
C ALA A 108 29.39 -17.28 -3.45
N GLY A 109 30.13 -17.38 -2.34
CA GLY A 109 31.33 -16.58 -2.07
C GLY A 109 31.05 -15.14 -1.62
N LYS A 110 29.80 -14.80 -1.32
CA LYS A 110 29.44 -13.49 -0.78
C LYS A 110 29.59 -13.51 0.74
N ALA A 111 30.21 -12.47 1.31
CA ALA A 111 30.24 -12.29 2.76
C ALA A 111 28.83 -12.41 3.34
N ALA A 112 28.70 -13.22 4.39
CA ALA A 112 27.43 -13.44 5.07
C ALA A 112 26.79 -12.08 5.40
N PRO A 113 25.54 -11.84 5.00
CA PRO A 113 24.87 -10.59 5.37
C PRO A 113 24.77 -10.51 6.89
N ASP A 114 24.92 -9.31 7.45
CA ASP A 114 24.66 -9.07 8.86
C ASP A 114 23.19 -9.38 9.16
N VAL A 115 22.94 -10.52 9.80
CA VAL A 115 21.60 -10.98 10.16
C VAL A 115 21.34 -10.51 11.58
N LYS A 116 20.48 -9.49 11.73
CA LYS A 116 20.02 -9.10 13.06
C LYS A 116 19.26 -10.26 13.71
N PRO A 117 19.59 -10.62 14.97
CA PRO A 117 18.79 -11.57 15.73
C PRO A 117 17.38 -11.00 15.95
N ARG A 118 16.42 -11.90 16.09
CA ARG A 118 15.03 -11.57 16.43
C ARG A 118 14.88 -11.20 17.89
#